data_AF-A0A4Q3V096-F1
#
_entry.id   AF-A0A4Q3V096-F1
#
_cell.length_a   1.000
_cell.length_b   1.000
_cell.length_c   1.000
_cell.angle_alpha   90.00
_cell.angle_beta   90.00
_cell.angle_gamma   90.00
#
_symmetry.space_group_name_H-M   'P 1'
#
loop_
_entity.id
_entity.type
_entity.pdbx_description
1 polymer ?
#
loop_
_entity_poly.entity_id
_entity_poly.type
_entity_poly.pdbx_seq_one_letter_code
_entity_poly.pdbx_strand_id
1 'polypeptide(L)'
;MWYTESLWFEIAVVSIIFAAGNILFGLFEERTPRVRKLIKYLVTMGLVLLISFYAGRSVAMIALGICFIPVIYVHAFYLPRKGINGWTGEPKSRYYEFRNWDKDIFKDS
;
A
#
# COMPACT_ATOMS: atom_id res chain seq x y z
N MET A 1 23.01 11.74 -20.26
CA MET A 1 21.54 11.51 -20.20
C MET A 1 21.19 11.32 -18.73
N TRP A 2 20.30 12.13 -18.18
CA TRP A 2 19.86 11.94 -16.79
C TRP A 2 18.93 10.72 -16.76
N TYR A 3 19.14 9.79 -15.82
CA TYR A 3 18.36 8.54 -15.69
C TYR A 3 16.86 8.78 -15.47
N THR A 4 16.47 10.01 -15.15
CA THR A 4 15.09 10.44 -14.96
C THR A 4 14.25 10.34 -16.22
N GLU A 5 14.82 10.39 -17.44
CA GLU A 5 14.03 10.26 -18.68
C GLU A 5 13.65 8.82 -19.05
N SER A 6 14.11 7.84 -18.27
CA SER A 6 13.84 6.42 -18.51
C SER A 6 12.76 5.88 -17.58
N LEU A 7 12.20 4.71 -17.92
CA LEU A 7 11.25 3.96 -17.07
C LEU A 7 11.81 3.60 -15.68
N TRP A 8 13.12 3.74 -15.47
CA TRP A 8 13.73 3.59 -14.15
C TRP A 8 13.22 4.61 -13.14
N PHE A 9 12.75 5.78 -13.59
CA PHE A 9 12.13 6.76 -12.70
C PHE A 9 10.86 6.20 -12.05
N GLU A 10 9.95 5.64 -12.85
CA GLU A 10 8.72 4.99 -12.39
C GLU A 10 9.02 3.83 -11.45
N ILE A 11 10.00 3.01 -11.82
CA ILE A 11 10.45 1.88 -10.98
C ILE A 11 10.93 2.38 -9.62
N ALA A 12 11.79 3.41 -9.60
CA ALA A 12 12.31 3.97 -8.35
C ALA A 12 11.19 4.56 -7.49
N VAL A 13 10.29 5.36 -8.07
CA VAL A 13 9.18 5.99 -7.34
C VAL A 13 8.26 4.95 -6.72
N VAL A 14 7.79 3.98 -7.51
CA VAL A 14 6.90 2.92 -7.01
C VAL A 14 7.61 2.07 -5.95
N SER A 15 8.89 1.73 -6.16
CA SER A 15 9.67 0.95 -5.19
C SER A 15 9.81 1.69 -3.85
N ILE A 16 10.12 2.98 -3.87
CA ILE A 16 10.24 3.81 -2.65
C ILE A 16 8.91 3.89 -1.92
N ILE A 17 7.80 4.09 -2.64
CA ILE A 17 6.46 4.12 -2.06
C ILE A 17 6.13 2.80 -1.34
N PHE A 18 6.37 1.66 -2.00
CA PHE A 18 6.11 0.35 -1.38
C PHE A 18 7.06 0.06 -0.22
N ALA A 19 8.33 0.45 -0.32
CA ALA A 19 9.28 0.30 0.79
C ALA A 19 8.85 1.12 2.00
N ALA A 20 8.59 2.42 1.81
CA ALA A 20 8.11 3.31 2.86
C ALA A 20 6.77 2.84 3.45
N GLY A 21 5.83 2.42 2.59
CA GLY A 21 4.54 1.89 3.00
C GLY A 21 4.66 0.62 3.84
N ASN A 22 5.56 -0.30 3.50
CA ASN A 22 5.79 -1.50 4.31
C ASN A 22 6.46 -1.18 5.66
N ILE A 23 7.33 -0.17 5.72
CA ILE A 23 7.96 0.28 6.97
C ILE A 23 6.93 0.94 7.89
N LEU A 24 6.15 1.87 7.34
CA LEU A 24 5.19 2.67 8.13
C LEU A 24 3.91 1.89 8.47
N PHE A 25 3.42 1.09 7.53
CA PHE A 25 2.11 0.44 7.63
C PHE A 25 2.19 -1.10 7.61
N GLY A 26 3.37 -1.69 7.80
CA GLY A 26 3.55 -3.14 7.82
C GLY A 26 2.65 -3.85 8.85
N LEU A 27 2.36 -3.18 9.97
CA LEU A 27 1.46 -3.65 11.03
C LEU A 27 0.00 -3.83 10.57
N PHE A 28 -0.44 -3.13 9.52
CA PHE A 28 -1.76 -3.29 8.92
C PHE A 28 -1.81 -4.50 7.98
N GLU A 29 -0.67 -5.11 7.68
CA GLU A 29 -0.56 -6.23 6.76
C GLU A 29 0.05 -7.48 7.41
N GLU A 30 0.13 -7.51 8.74
CA GLU A 30 0.80 -8.55 9.54
C GLU A 30 0.39 -9.98 9.16
N ARG A 31 -0.93 -10.24 9.05
CA ARG A 31 -1.48 -11.56 8.67
C ARG A 31 -1.80 -11.70 7.17
N THR A 32 -1.47 -10.71 6.34
CA THR A 32 -1.64 -10.84 4.88
C THR A 32 -0.56 -11.78 4.32
N PRO A 33 -0.91 -12.79 3.49
CA PRO A 33 0.07 -13.65 2.84
C PRO A 33 1.12 -12.86 2.07
N ARG A 34 2.41 -13.22 2.23
CA ARG A 34 3.54 -12.52 1.57
C ARG A 34 3.39 -12.46 0.04
N VAL A 35 2.84 -13.51 -0.57
CA VAL A 35 2.57 -13.57 -2.01
C VAL A 35 1.58 -12.49 -2.45
N ARG A 36 0.52 -12.20 -1.67
CA ARG A 36 -0.43 -11.13 -2.00
C ARG A 36 0.23 -9.75 -1.96
N LYS A 37 1.18 -9.53 -1.03
CA LYS A 37 1.95 -8.28 -0.96
C LYS A 37 2.84 -8.10 -2.20
N LEU A 38 3.53 -9.17 -2.60
CA LEU A 38 4.39 -9.16 -3.78
C LEU A 38 3.57 -8.93 -5.06
N ILE A 39 2.44 -9.63 -5.23
CA ILE A 39 1.55 -9.43 -6.37
C ILE A 39 1.06 -7.98 -6.42
N LYS A 40 0.64 -7.40 -5.29
CA LYS A 40 0.21 -5.99 -5.22
C LYS A 40 1.30 -5.05 -5.77
N TYR A 41 2.55 -5.24 -5.34
CA TYR A 41 3.69 -4.47 -5.84
C TYR A 41 3.90 -4.64 -7.35
N LEU A 42 3.96 -5.88 -7.84
CA LEU A 42 4.21 -6.16 -9.26
C LEU A 42 3.09 -5.65 -10.17
N VAL A 43 1.83 -5.79 -9.74
CA VAL A 43 0.66 -5.27 -10.47
C VAL A 43 0.69 -3.75 -10.51
N THR A 44 0.92 -3.08 -9.38
CA THR A 44 1.01 -1.60 -9.37
C THR A 44 2.17 -1.12 -10.23
N MET A 45 3.35 -1.75 -10.14
CA MET A 45 4.50 -1.43 -10.98
C MET A 45 4.17 -1.57 -12.47
N GLY A 46 3.62 -2.73 -12.87
CA GLY A 46 3.24 -2.98 -14.26
C GLY A 46 2.22 -1.97 -14.78
N LEU A 47 1.20 -1.63 -13.99
CA LEU A 47 0.20 -0.63 -14.37
C LEU A 47 0.82 0.76 -14.55
N VAL A 48 1.68 1.21 -13.62
CA VAL A 48 2.34 2.52 -13.74
C VAL A 48 3.25 2.56 -14.97
N LEU A 49 3.99 1.50 -15.25
CA LEU A 49 4.84 1.40 -16.43
C LEU A 49 4.03 1.44 -17.73
N LEU A 50 2.92 0.69 -17.79
CA LEU A 50 2.02 0.70 -18.95
C LEU A 50 1.39 2.08 -19.17
N ILE A 51 0.89 2.72 -18.12
CA ILE A 51 0.31 4.08 -18.24
C ILE A 51 1.39 5.07 -18.66
N SER A 52 2.60 4.99 -18.10
CA SER A 52 3.70 5.90 -18.48
C SER A 52 4.10 5.71 -19.94
N PHE A 53 4.17 4.46 -20.41
CA PHE A 53 4.51 4.14 -21.79
C PHE A 53 3.45 4.64 -22.80
N TYR A 54 2.16 4.46 -22.52
CA TYR A 54 1.09 4.79 -23.48
C TYR A 54 0.52 6.21 -23.33
N ALA A 55 0.46 6.75 -22.11
CA ALA A 55 -0.18 8.04 -21.80
C ALA A 55 0.82 9.08 -21.26
N GLY A 56 2.09 8.72 -21.12
CA GLY A 56 3.15 9.58 -20.61
C GLY A 56 3.24 9.59 -19.09
N ARG A 57 4.42 9.98 -18.61
CA ARG A 57 4.77 9.99 -17.19
C ARG A 57 3.83 10.82 -16.31
N SER A 58 3.49 12.02 -16.75
CA SER A 58 2.65 12.92 -15.96
C SER A 58 1.30 12.27 -15.62
N VAL A 59 0.70 11.58 -16.59
CA VAL A 59 -0.55 10.84 -16.39
C VAL A 59 -0.34 9.67 -15.43
N ALA A 60 0.76 8.92 -15.57
CA ALA A 60 1.09 7.82 -14.67
C ALA A 60 1.29 8.28 -13.21
N MET A 61 1.97 9.40 -12.99
CA MET A 61 2.21 9.95 -11.66
C MET A 61 0.94 10.51 -11.03
N ILE A 62 0.06 11.16 -11.81
CA ILE A 62 -1.26 11.60 -11.34
C ILE A 62 -2.11 10.38 -10.95
N ALA A 63 -2.16 9.36 -11.81
CA ALA A 63 -2.90 8.13 -11.53
C ALA A 63 -2.39 7.43 -10.27
N LEU A 64 -1.06 7.33 -10.10
CA LEU A 64 -0.44 6.79 -8.89
C LEU A 64 -0.78 7.64 -7.65
N GLY A 65 -0.74 8.96 -7.77
CA GLY A 65 -1.11 9.90 -6.71
C GLY A 65 -2.56 9.73 -6.24
N ILE A 66 -3.50 9.56 -7.17
CA ILE A 66 -4.93 9.33 -6.87
C ILE A 66 -5.13 8.08 -6.01
N CYS A 67 -4.31 7.03 -6.19
CA CYS A 67 -4.39 5.81 -5.37
C CYS A 67 -4.10 6.04 -3.88
N PHE A 68 -3.51 7.17 -3.48
CA PHE A 68 -3.33 7.51 -2.07
C PHE A 68 -4.58 8.08 -1.40
N ILE A 69 -5.54 8.61 -2.16
CA ILE A 69 -6.81 9.12 -1.63
C ILE A 69 -7.51 8.09 -0.74
N PRO A 70 -7.75 6.83 -1.18
CA PRO A 70 -8.36 5.83 -0.32
C PRO A 70 -7.49 5.47 0.89
N VAL A 71 -6.16 5.47 0.76
CA VAL A 71 -5.25 5.22 1.90
C VAL A 71 -5.43 6.31 2.96
N ILE A 72 -5.37 7.58 2.56
CA ILE A 72 -5.55 8.72 3.47
C ILE A 72 -6.93 8.66 4.10
N TYR A 73 -7.99 8.41 3.32
CA TYR A 73 -9.34 8.31 3.85
C TYR A 73 -9.48 7.20 4.89
N VAL A 74 -8.94 6.01 4.61
CA VAL A 74 -9.04 4.86 5.50
C VAL A 74 -8.31 5.13 6.82
N HIS A 75 -7.08 5.65 6.75
CA HIS A 75 -6.26 5.89 7.92
C HIS A 75 -6.72 7.13 8.73
N ALA A 76 -7.07 8.23 8.07
CA ALA A 76 -7.44 9.47 8.77
C ALA A 76 -8.89 9.48 9.26
N PHE A 77 -9.82 8.78 8.61
CA PHE A 77 -11.25 8.89 8.92
C PHE A 77 -11.93 7.56 9.18
N TYR A 78 -11.75 6.55 8.32
CA TYR A 78 -12.56 5.33 8.40
C TYR A 78 -12.20 4.46 9.62
N LEU A 79 -10.91 4.21 9.85
CA LEU A 79 -10.42 3.44 10.99
C LEU A 79 -10.73 4.15 12.33
N PRO A 80 -10.44 5.46 12.51
CA PRO A 80 -10.81 6.17 13.73
C PRO A 80 -12.30 6.10 14.06
N ARG A 81 -13.18 6.19 13.06
CA ARG A 81 -14.64 6.03 13.26
C ARG A 81 -15.05 4.65 13.75
N LYS A 82 -14.22 3.62 13.54
CA LYS A 82 -14.42 2.26 14.07
C LYS A 82 -13.78 2.05 15.45
N GLY A 83 -13.18 3.10 16.02
CA GLY A 83 -12.43 3.05 17.26
C GLY A 83 -11.06 2.37 17.10
N ILE A 84 -10.51 2.39 15.88
CA ILE A 84 -9.18 1.86 15.55
C ILE A 84 -8.27 3.04 15.24
N ASN A 85 -7.11 3.12 15.88
CA ASN A 85 -6.10 4.12 15.60
C ASN A 85 -5.60 3.95 14.15
N GLY A 86 -5.75 5.01 13.35
CA GLY A 86 -5.37 5.02 11.94
C GLY A 86 -3.88 4.87 11.67
N TRP A 87 -3.02 5.07 12.66
CA TRP A 87 -1.56 4.97 12.53
C TRP A 87 -1.02 3.66 13.11
N THR A 88 -1.53 3.23 14.28
CA THR A 88 -1.01 2.05 14.99
C THR A 88 -1.87 0.79 14.80
N GLY A 89 -3.09 0.91 14.27
CA GLY A 89 -4.03 -0.20 14.14
C GLY A 89 -4.55 -0.72 15.48
N GLU A 90 -4.42 0.05 16.57
CA GLU A 90 -4.87 -0.34 17.91
C GLU A 90 -6.28 0.13 18.23
N PRO A 91 -7.06 -0.62 19.04
CA PRO A 91 -6.72 -1.91 19.64
C PRO A 91 -6.76 -3.04 18.60
N LYS A 92 -5.76 -3.95 18.65
CA LYS A 92 -5.58 -5.03 17.66
C LYS A 92 -6.80 -5.95 17.54
N SER A 93 -7.53 -6.17 18.62
CA SER A 93 -8.76 -6.99 18.62
C SER A 93 -9.82 -6.46 17.65
N ARG A 94 -10.09 -5.14 17.67
CA ARG A 94 -11.02 -4.49 16.74
C ARG A 94 -10.48 -4.47 15.33
N TYR A 95 -9.16 -4.29 15.17
CA TYR A 95 -8.54 -4.31 13.85
C TYR A 95 -8.60 -5.69 13.19
N TYR A 96 -8.34 -6.77 13.93
CA TYR A 96 -8.45 -8.14 13.42
C TYR A 96 -9.89 -8.49 13.07
N GLU A 97 -10.86 -8.06 13.90
CA GLU A 97 -12.28 -8.18 13.57
C GLU A 97 -12.64 -7.43 12.28
N PHE A 98 -12.19 -6.18 12.14
CA PHE A 98 -12.39 -5.38 10.93
C PHE A 98 -11.79 -6.04 9.68
N ARG A 99 -10.65 -6.73 9.82
CA ARG A 99 -9.97 -7.46 8.74
C ARG A 99 -10.48 -8.87 8.52
N ASN A 100 -11.43 -9.32 9.34
CA ASN A 100 -11.90 -10.69 9.39
C ASN A 100 -10.74 -11.70 9.53
N TRP A 101 -9.78 -11.36 10.38
CA TRP A 101 -8.63 -12.18 10.74
C TRP A 101 -8.89 -12.92 12.06
N ASP A 102 -8.23 -14.07 12.21
CA ASP A 102 -8.29 -14.82 13.46
C ASP A 102 -7.74 -13.95 14.61
N LYS A 103 -8.47 -13.93 15.73
CA LYS A 103 -8.09 -13.18 16.93
C LYS A 103 -7.09 -13.98 17.77
N ASP A 104 -7.06 -15.30 17.59
CA ASP A 104 -6.09 -16.16 18.23
C ASP A 104 -4.72 -16.00 17.56
N ILE A 105 -3.74 -15.59 18.35
CA ILE A 105 -2.34 -15.43 17.93
C ILE A 105 -1.50 -16.68 18.22
N PHE A 106 -2.03 -17.66 18.97
CA PHE A 106 -1.32 -18.88 19.40
C PHE A 106 -1.75 -20.14 18.67
N LYS A 107 -2.72 -20.05 17.77
CA LYS A 107 -3.30 -21.21 17.09
C LYS A 107 -2.32 -21.96 16.17
N ASP A 108 -1.30 -21.26 15.68
CA ASP A 108 -0.27 -21.78 14.78
C ASP A 108 1.12 -21.89 15.45
N SER A 109 1.22 -21.73 16.77
CA SER A 109 2.46 -21.83 17.56
C SER A 109 2.50 -23.06 18.44
#